data_AF-A0A3Q8S3F1-F1
#
_entry.id   AF-A0A3Q8S3F1-F1
#
_cell.length_a   1.000
_cell.length_b   1.000
_cell.length_c   1.000
_cell.angle_alpha   90.00
_cell.angle_beta   90.00
_cell.angle_gamma   90.00
#
_symmetry.space_group_name_H-M   'P 1'
#
loop_
_entity.id
_entity.type
_entity.pdbx_description
1 polymer ?
#
loop_
_entity_poly.entity_id
_entity_poly.type
_entity_poly.pdbx_seq_one_letter_code
_entity_poly.pdbx_strand_id
1 'polypeptide(L)'
;MKKIFFGFLAMLMIASAALTIVPPKEANATILPIIWMFENAKTKGEPSPLGHSEETKKNSLPVSGEKSLSSKDLVKDGKVVQRRYYDGSGKAEMDIDYDHSDGDGTHTFPHRHNWYWPEVGPPSRGPGY
;
A
#
# COMPACT_ATOMS: atom_id res chain seq x y z
N MET A 1 70.28 52.57 10.87
CA MET A 1 69.98 51.12 10.91
C MET A 1 69.01 50.80 9.78
N LYS A 2 69.48 50.17 8.68
CA LYS A 2 68.66 49.81 7.51
C LYS A 2 67.82 48.57 7.82
N LYS A 3 66.51 48.67 7.58
CA LYS A 3 65.55 47.57 7.74
C LYS A 3 65.45 46.77 6.43
N ILE A 4 65.65 45.45 6.55
CA ILE A 4 64.80 44.33 6.09
C ILE A 4 64.25 44.39 4.66
N PHE A 5 64.49 43.34 3.86
CA PHE A 5 63.42 42.56 3.21
C PHE A 5 63.96 41.19 2.76
N PHE A 6 63.53 40.15 3.48
CA PHE A 6 63.59 38.74 3.08
C PHE A 6 62.23 38.11 3.41
N GLY A 7 61.71 37.28 2.51
CA GLY A 7 60.49 36.47 2.68
C GLY A 7 59.22 37.21 2.21
N PHE A 8 58.30 36.61 1.46
CA PHE A 8 57.90 35.20 1.44
C PHE A 8 57.41 34.82 0.03
N LEU A 9 57.84 33.66 -0.48
CA LEU A 9 57.25 33.00 -1.64
C LEU A 9 56.02 32.22 -1.16
N ALA A 10 54.81 32.70 -1.48
CA ALA A 10 53.58 32.00 -1.17
C ALA A 10 53.34 30.87 -2.19
N MET A 11 53.48 29.62 -1.76
CA MET A 11 53.17 28.44 -2.56
C MET A 11 51.67 28.13 -2.45
N LEU A 12 50.90 28.42 -3.49
CA LEU A 12 49.47 28.17 -3.57
C LEU A 12 49.23 26.69 -3.97
N MET A 13 48.88 25.85 -2.99
CA MET A 13 48.42 24.48 -3.24
C MET A 13 46.93 24.50 -3.61
N ILE A 14 46.61 24.23 -4.88
CA ILE A 14 45.23 24.03 -5.34
C ILE A 14 44.88 22.56 -5.09
N ALA A 15 44.11 22.28 -4.05
CA ALA A 15 43.52 20.97 -3.83
C ALA A 15 42.34 20.78 -4.79
N SER A 16 42.51 19.92 -5.79
CA SER A 16 41.41 19.51 -6.68
C SER A 16 40.53 18.50 -5.95
N ALA A 17 39.33 18.91 -5.55
CA ALA A 17 38.33 18.00 -5.00
C ALA A 17 37.70 17.21 -6.16
N ALA A 18 38.11 15.96 -6.33
CA ALA A 18 37.41 15.02 -7.19
C ALA A 18 36.02 14.75 -6.60
N LEU A 19 34.98 15.28 -7.24
CA LEU A 19 33.60 15.00 -6.90
C LEU A 19 33.28 13.57 -7.35
N THR A 20 33.31 12.61 -6.42
CA THR A 20 32.88 11.25 -6.70
C THR A 20 31.35 11.24 -6.84
N ILE A 21 30.86 11.01 -8.05
CA ILE A 21 29.44 10.71 -8.28
C ILE A 21 29.22 9.30 -7.73
N VAL A 22 28.71 9.21 -6.50
CA VAL A 22 28.25 7.94 -5.94
C VAL A 22 26.98 7.55 -6.72
N PRO A 23 26.93 6.41 -7.42
CA PRO A 23 25.70 5.96 -8.05
C PRO A 23 24.62 5.79 -6.97
N PRO A 24 23.35 6.12 -7.25
CA PRO A 24 22.28 5.91 -6.28
C PRO A 24 22.29 4.45 -5.88
N LYS A 25 22.58 4.18 -4.60
CA LYS A 25 22.47 2.85 -4.01
C LYS A 25 21.05 2.38 -4.24
N GLU A 26 20.87 1.28 -4.96
CA GLU A 26 19.55 0.71 -5.19
C GLU A 26 18.83 0.58 -3.85
N ALA A 27 17.76 1.36 -3.70
CA ALA A 27 16.94 1.32 -2.51
C ALA A 27 16.15 0.01 -2.59
N ASN A 28 16.66 -1.03 -1.95
CA ASN A 28 15.88 -2.20 -1.58
C ASN A 28 14.84 -1.72 -0.56
N ALA A 29 13.73 -1.15 -1.05
CA ALA A 29 12.60 -0.77 -0.22
C ALA A 29 12.20 -2.01 0.57
N THR A 30 12.44 -1.98 1.88
CA THR A 30 12.10 -3.09 2.75
C THR A 30 10.59 -3.31 2.64
N ILE A 31 10.15 -4.54 2.39
CA ILE A 31 8.73 -4.86 2.16
C ILE A 31 7.89 -4.66 3.44
N LEU A 32 8.53 -4.66 4.61
CA LEU A 32 7.88 -4.52 5.92
C LEU A 32 7.00 -3.26 6.08
N PRO A 33 7.48 -2.03 5.82
CA PRO A 33 6.63 -0.84 5.88
C PRO A 33 5.44 -0.91 4.91
N ILE A 34 5.61 -1.49 3.72
CA ILE A 34 4.54 -1.64 2.72
C ILE A 34 3.44 -2.56 3.27
N ILE A 35 3.82 -3.74 3.78
CA ILE A 35 2.87 -4.67 4.41
C ILE A 35 2.20 -4.00 5.61
N TRP A 36 2.95 -3.31 6.47
CA TRP A 36 2.39 -2.63 7.63
C TRP A 36 1.34 -1.58 7.24
N MET A 37 1.60 -0.78 6.20
CA MET A 37 0.62 0.19 5.69
C MET A 37 -0.66 -0.47 5.20
N PHE A 38 -0.54 -1.59 4.47
CA PHE A 38 -1.69 -2.38 4.01
C PHE A 38 -2.48 -2.97 5.17
N GLU A 39 -1.82 -3.62 6.12
CA GLU A 39 -2.45 -4.22 7.30
C GLU A 39 -3.15 -3.17 8.18
N ASN A 40 -2.55 -1.99 8.32
CA ASN A 40 -3.14 -0.87 9.05
C ASN A 40 -4.41 -0.36 8.37
N ALA A 41 -4.37 -0.15 7.04
CA ALA A 41 -5.54 0.25 6.26
C ALA A 41 -6.66 -0.81 6.35
N LYS A 42 -6.30 -2.09 6.21
CA LYS A 42 -7.22 -3.24 6.34
C LYS A 42 -7.89 -3.28 7.72
N THR A 43 -7.10 -3.12 8.77
CA THR A 43 -7.58 -3.09 10.17
C THR A 43 -8.54 -1.94 10.40
N LYS A 44 -8.20 -0.73 9.93
CA LYS A 44 -9.05 0.46 10.08
C LYS A 44 -10.26 0.47 9.13
N GLY A 45 -10.24 -0.36 8.11
CA GLY A 45 -11.24 -0.32 7.05
C GLY A 45 -11.10 0.90 6.16
N GLU A 46 -9.87 1.35 5.89
CA GLU A 46 -9.52 2.46 5.00
C GLU A 46 -9.08 1.95 3.60
N PRO A 47 -9.15 2.76 2.54
CA PRO A 47 -8.56 2.41 1.24
C PRO A 47 -7.08 2.01 1.39
N SER A 48 -6.66 0.95 0.70
CA SER A 48 -5.24 0.58 0.67
C SER A 48 -4.42 1.72 0.04
N PRO A 49 -3.36 2.20 0.72
CA PRO A 49 -2.48 3.25 0.20
C PRO A 49 -1.61 2.78 -0.97
N LEU A 50 -1.58 1.46 -1.24
CA LEU A 50 -0.79 0.86 -2.32
C LEU A 50 -1.61 0.69 -3.61
N GLY A 51 -2.92 0.87 -3.52
CA GLY A 51 -3.82 0.78 -4.66
C GLY A 51 -5.27 0.74 -4.21
N HIS A 52 -6.08 1.64 -4.77
CA HIS A 52 -7.50 1.68 -4.53
C HIS A 52 -8.23 1.97 -5.84
N SER A 53 -9.41 1.36 -6.01
CA SER A 53 -10.32 1.65 -7.13
C SER A 53 -11.76 1.47 -6.68
N GLU A 54 -12.69 1.95 -7.48
CA GLU A 54 -14.12 1.80 -7.25
C GLU A 54 -14.77 0.99 -8.38
N GLU A 55 -15.85 0.31 -8.07
CA GLU A 55 -16.73 -0.36 -9.01
C GLU A 55 -18.17 0.11 -8.76
N THR A 56 -18.76 0.73 -9.78
CA THR A 56 -20.11 1.31 -9.73
C THR A 56 -21.11 0.57 -10.63
N LYS A 57 -20.61 -0.24 -11.57
CA LYS A 57 -21.42 -0.85 -12.63
C LYS A 57 -21.78 -2.30 -12.35
N LYS A 58 -21.00 -3.01 -11.54
CA LYS A 58 -21.23 -4.41 -11.19
C LYS A 58 -21.95 -4.54 -9.85
N ASN A 59 -22.48 -5.73 -9.58
CA ASN A 59 -23.13 -6.07 -8.31
C ASN A 59 -22.20 -6.77 -7.32
N SER A 60 -20.99 -7.10 -7.74
CA SER A 60 -19.99 -7.75 -6.89
C SER A 60 -18.58 -7.32 -7.31
N LEU A 61 -17.67 -7.34 -6.35
CA LEU A 61 -16.25 -7.16 -6.62
C LEU A 61 -15.65 -8.47 -7.19
N PRO A 62 -14.61 -8.39 -8.05
CA PRO A 62 -13.91 -9.57 -8.52
C PRO A 62 -13.17 -10.27 -7.38
N VAL A 63 -12.96 -11.58 -7.50
CA VAL A 63 -12.18 -12.35 -6.51
C VAL A 63 -10.67 -12.16 -6.69
N SER A 64 -10.24 -11.64 -7.85
CA SER A 64 -8.87 -11.27 -8.12
C SER A 64 -8.78 -9.77 -8.42
N GLY A 65 -7.90 -9.08 -7.71
CA GLY A 65 -7.57 -7.68 -7.91
C GLY A 65 -6.56 -7.49 -9.02
N GLU A 66 -6.57 -6.31 -9.63
CA GLU A 66 -5.62 -5.93 -10.68
C GLU A 66 -4.21 -5.65 -10.14
N LYS A 67 -4.10 -5.37 -8.83
CA LYS A 67 -2.85 -5.03 -8.12
C LYS A 67 -2.75 -5.83 -6.83
N SER A 68 -1.52 -6.19 -6.45
CA SER A 68 -1.22 -6.76 -5.13
C SER A 68 -1.39 -5.72 -4.03
N LEU A 69 -1.70 -6.20 -2.81
CA LEU A 69 -1.86 -5.38 -1.59
C LEU A 69 -2.80 -4.19 -1.81
N SER A 70 -3.86 -4.39 -2.58
CA SER A 70 -4.77 -3.32 -3.01
C SER A 70 -6.14 -3.45 -2.36
N SER A 71 -7.00 -2.48 -2.63
CA SER A 71 -8.40 -2.51 -2.21
C SER A 71 -9.32 -2.06 -3.34
N LYS A 72 -10.59 -2.44 -3.25
CA LYS A 72 -11.62 -1.96 -4.17
C LYS A 72 -12.95 -1.77 -3.43
N ASP A 73 -13.63 -0.67 -3.74
CA ASP A 73 -14.95 -0.39 -3.21
C ASP A 73 -16.03 -0.75 -4.22
N LEU A 74 -17.09 -1.39 -3.74
CA LEU A 74 -18.35 -1.48 -4.45
C LEU A 74 -19.20 -0.30 -4.01
N VAL A 75 -19.57 0.54 -4.96
CA VAL A 75 -20.36 1.74 -4.70
C VAL A 75 -21.72 1.60 -5.34
N LYS A 76 -22.77 1.77 -4.54
CA LYS A 76 -24.18 1.78 -4.97
C LYS A 76 -24.81 3.10 -4.53
N ASP A 77 -25.45 3.79 -5.47
CA ASP A 77 -26.13 5.07 -5.21
C ASP A 77 -25.24 6.10 -4.49
N GLY A 78 -23.95 6.13 -4.84
CA GLY A 78 -22.96 7.03 -4.24
C GLY A 78 -22.47 6.63 -2.84
N LYS A 79 -22.89 5.46 -2.32
CA LYS A 79 -22.46 4.92 -1.02
C LYS A 79 -21.60 3.68 -1.22
N VAL A 80 -20.53 3.56 -0.42
CA VAL A 80 -19.75 2.32 -0.35
C VAL A 80 -20.58 1.27 0.38
N VAL A 81 -20.90 0.18 -0.30
CA VAL A 81 -21.66 -0.95 0.29
C VAL A 81 -20.75 -2.10 0.69
N GLN A 82 -19.59 -2.22 0.05
CA GLN A 82 -18.57 -3.22 0.36
C GLN A 82 -17.18 -2.68 0.01
N ARG A 83 -16.17 -3.00 0.82
CA ARG A 83 -14.74 -2.83 0.51
C ARG A 83 -14.03 -4.17 0.55
N ARG A 84 -13.36 -4.55 -0.53
CA ARG A 84 -12.52 -5.76 -0.62
C ARG A 84 -11.04 -5.40 -0.56
N TYR A 85 -10.27 -6.14 0.22
CA TYR A 85 -8.81 -6.14 0.22
C TYR A 85 -8.27 -7.34 -0.56
N TYR A 86 -7.21 -7.10 -1.32
CA TYR A 86 -6.50 -8.12 -2.09
C TYR A 86 -5.09 -8.30 -1.55
N ASP A 87 -4.69 -9.56 -1.35
CA ASP A 87 -3.40 -9.92 -0.77
C ASP A 87 -2.22 -9.62 -1.71
N GLY A 88 -1.01 -10.04 -1.30
CA GLY A 88 0.21 -9.89 -2.10
C GLY A 88 0.19 -10.58 -3.47
N SER A 89 -0.71 -11.55 -3.67
CA SER A 89 -0.93 -12.25 -4.94
C SER A 89 -2.13 -11.68 -5.73
N GLY A 90 -2.78 -10.64 -5.21
CA GLY A 90 -3.99 -10.07 -5.80
C GLY A 90 -5.25 -10.92 -5.54
N LYS A 91 -5.23 -11.89 -4.63
CA LYS A 91 -6.41 -12.68 -4.28
C LYS A 91 -7.24 -11.93 -3.24
N ALA A 92 -8.57 -12.02 -3.34
CA ALA A 92 -9.47 -11.53 -2.31
C ALA A 92 -9.07 -12.13 -0.96
N GLU A 93 -8.85 -11.28 0.03
CA GLU A 93 -8.41 -11.68 1.37
C GLU A 93 -9.51 -11.41 2.39
N MET A 94 -10.11 -10.22 2.36
CA MET A 94 -11.16 -9.82 3.28
C MET A 94 -12.10 -8.79 2.67
N ASP A 95 -13.38 -8.92 3.00
CA ASP A 95 -14.40 -7.92 2.72
C ASP A 95 -14.85 -7.23 4.01
N ILE A 96 -15.15 -5.94 3.91
CA ILE A 96 -15.97 -5.20 4.87
C ILE A 96 -17.27 -4.88 4.16
N ASP A 97 -18.38 -5.38 4.69
CA ASP A 97 -19.70 -4.97 4.22
C ASP A 97 -20.20 -3.83 5.10
N TYR A 98 -20.61 -2.74 4.45
CA TYR A 98 -21.15 -1.55 5.11
C TYR A 98 -22.67 -1.50 5.03
N ASP A 99 -23.25 -2.08 3.99
CA ASP A 99 -24.70 -2.11 3.75
C ASP A 99 -25.05 -3.24 2.79
N HIS A 100 -25.95 -4.13 3.20
CA HIS A 100 -26.65 -5.07 2.32
C HIS A 100 -28.00 -5.48 2.93
N SER A 101 -28.83 -6.17 2.15
CA SER A 101 -30.11 -6.69 2.66
C SER A 101 -29.89 -7.62 3.86
N ASP A 102 -30.55 -7.32 4.98
CA ASP A 102 -30.50 -8.11 6.20
C ASP A 102 -31.68 -9.11 6.25
N GLY A 103 -31.59 -10.14 5.41
CA GLY A 103 -32.71 -11.08 5.19
C GLY A 103 -33.04 -11.95 6.41
N ASP A 104 -32.08 -12.13 7.33
CA ASP A 104 -32.25 -12.91 8.56
C ASP A 104 -32.33 -12.04 9.84
N GLY A 105 -32.07 -10.73 9.75
CA GLY A 105 -32.17 -9.79 10.86
C GLY A 105 -31.00 -9.87 11.85
N THR A 106 -29.90 -10.55 11.50
CA THR A 106 -28.85 -10.92 12.46
C THR A 106 -27.54 -10.19 12.28
N HIS A 107 -27.34 -9.45 11.18
CA HIS A 107 -26.06 -8.80 10.89
C HIS A 107 -26.00 -7.39 11.49
N THR A 108 -24.88 -7.03 12.15
CA THR A 108 -24.55 -5.63 12.50
C THR A 108 -23.59 -5.07 11.46
N PHE A 109 -23.75 -3.81 11.07
CA PHE A 109 -22.85 -3.15 10.13
C PHE A 109 -21.93 -2.13 10.82
N PRO A 110 -20.69 -1.95 10.34
CA PRO A 110 -20.03 -2.81 9.34
C PRO A 110 -19.62 -4.15 9.94
N HIS A 111 -19.60 -5.21 9.13
CA HIS A 111 -19.04 -6.51 9.51
C HIS A 111 -18.08 -7.03 8.45
N ARG A 112 -17.26 -8.01 8.82
CA ARG A 112 -16.13 -8.46 8.00
C ARG A 112 -16.27 -9.91 7.59
N HIS A 113 -15.69 -10.26 6.45
CA HIS A 113 -15.64 -11.64 5.96
C HIS A 113 -14.24 -11.95 5.45
N ASN A 114 -13.70 -13.09 5.86
CA ASN A 114 -12.46 -13.59 5.28
C ASN A 114 -12.75 -14.43 4.03
N TRP A 115 -11.82 -14.40 3.08
CA TRP A 115 -11.87 -15.24 1.89
C TRP A 115 -11.02 -16.51 2.08
N TYR A 116 -11.58 -17.64 1.67
CA TYR A 116 -10.93 -18.93 1.69
C TYR A 116 -10.57 -19.37 0.27
N TRP A 117 -9.30 -19.73 0.07
CA TRP A 117 -8.75 -20.20 -1.20
C TRP A 117 -8.28 -21.65 -1.05
N PRO A 118 -9.10 -22.65 -1.40
CA PRO A 118 -8.67 -24.03 -1.38
C PRO A 118 -7.64 -24.30 -2.49
N GLU A 119 -6.82 -25.34 -2.32
CA GLU A 119 -5.90 -25.82 -3.36
C GLU A 119 -6.66 -26.32 -4.60
N VAL A 120 -7.83 -26.92 -4.38
CA VAL A 120 -8.72 -27.43 -5.43
C VAL A 120 -10.13 -26.88 -5.19
N GLY A 121 -10.68 -26.19 -6.19
CA GLY A 121 -12.04 -25.64 -6.17
C GLY A 121 -12.08 -24.11 -6.23
N PRO A 122 -13.29 -23.53 -6.29
CA PRO A 122 -13.45 -22.08 -6.31
C PRO A 122 -13.17 -21.47 -4.93
N PRO A 123 -12.67 -20.22 -4.88
CA PRO A 123 -12.60 -19.49 -3.62
C PRO A 123 -14.00 -19.22 -3.07
N SER A 124 -14.10 -19.08 -1.76
CA SER A 124 -15.37 -18.81 -1.07
C SER A 124 -15.21 -17.71 -0.04
N ARG A 125 -16.29 -16.97 0.17
CA ARG A 125 -16.39 -15.95 1.22
C ARG A 125 -16.92 -16.62 2.49
N GLY A 126 -16.21 -16.44 3.60
CA GLY A 126 -16.60 -16.97 4.91
C GLY A 126 -17.79 -16.25 5.52
N PRO A 127 -18.23 -16.65 6.73
CA PRO A 127 -19.29 -15.96 7.46
C PRO A 127 -18.84 -14.57 7.94
N GLY A 128 -19.82 -13.71 8.21
CA GLY A 128 -19.62 -12.38 8.77
C GLY A 128 -19.20 -12.43 10.25
N TYR A 129 -18.33 -11.51 10.66
CA TYR A 129 -17.90 -11.33 12.05
C TYR A 129 -17.67 -9.85 12.42
#